data_AF-A0A9W4SQZ3-F1
#
_entry.id   AF-A0A9W4SQZ3-F1
#
_cell.length_a   1.000
_cell.length_b   1.000
_cell.length_c   1.000
_cell.angle_alpha   90.00
_cell.angle_beta   90.00
_cell.angle_gamma   90.00
#
_symmetry.space_group_name_H-M   'P 1'
#
loop_
_entity.id
_entity.type
_entity.pdbx_description
1 polymer ?
#
loop_
_entity_poly.entity_id
_entity_poly.type
_entity_poly.pdbx_seq_one_letter_code
_entity_poly.pdbx_strand_id
1 'polypeptide(L)' 'HLWELEQSDDSVEDFYKKYKEYIKLSRWNESQNKNQFIHRLSSANQFEVRLCGLDLPLDKLVDRLVKLEVLKSHTN' A
#
# COMPACT_ATOMS: atom_id res chain seq x y z
N HIS A 1 7.59 -4.30 17.90
CA HIS A 1 6.53 -5.33 17.78
C HIS A 1 5.97 -5.26 16.36
N LEU A 2 5.71 -6.37 15.66
CA LEU A 2 5.22 -6.40 14.25
C LEU A 2 3.83 -5.75 14.01
N TRP A 3 3.25 -5.08 15.01
CA TRP A 3 1.89 -4.55 14.99
C TRP A 3 1.79 -3.11 14.47
N GLU A 4 2.91 -2.38 14.33
CA GLU A 4 2.93 -0.95 14.01
C GLU A 4 3.26 -0.63 12.54
N LEU A 5 3.28 -1.63 11.64
CA LEU A 5 3.57 -1.35 10.22
C LEU A 5 2.31 -0.74 9.55
N GLU A 6 2.14 0.56 9.71
CA GLU A 6 1.20 1.40 8.99
C GLU A 6 1.98 2.33 8.04
N GLN A 7 1.34 2.76 6.96
CA GLN A 7 1.97 3.70 6.03
C GLN A 7 2.30 5.02 6.74
N SER A 8 1.38 5.56 7.53
CA SER A 8 1.54 6.86 8.21
C SER A 8 2.11 7.93 7.24
N ASP A 9 3.27 8.51 7.57
CA ASP A 9 3.99 9.52 6.78
C ASP A 9 4.96 8.94 5.73
N ASP A 10 5.12 7.60 5.66
CA ASP A 10 5.96 6.99 4.64
C ASP A 10 5.35 7.18 3.24
N SER A 11 6.22 7.40 2.25
CA SER A 11 5.84 7.29 0.85
C SER A 11 5.26 5.89 0.56
N VAL A 12 4.38 5.77 -0.43
CA VAL A 12 3.80 4.47 -0.79
C VAL A 12 4.90 3.48 -1.18
N GLU A 13 5.94 3.95 -1.86
CA GLU A 13 7.05 3.12 -2.28
C GLU A 13 7.86 2.58 -1.10
N ASP A 14 8.21 3.44 -0.13
CA ASP A 14 9.00 3.05 1.04
C ASP A 14 8.20 2.14 1.96
N PHE A 15 6.92 2.44 2.15
CA PHE A 15 6.00 1.56 2.86
C PHE A 15 5.94 0.18 2.19
N TYR A 16 5.82 0.11 0.86
CA TYR A 16 5.77 -1.17 0.16
C TYR A 16 7.07 -1.97 0.27
N LYS A 17 8.24 -1.31 0.27
CA LYS A 17 9.53 -1.98 0.51
C LYS A 17 9.57 -2.62 1.90
N LYS A 18 9.18 -1.88 2.95
CA LYS A 18 9.09 -2.40 4.33
C LYS A 18 8.07 -3.54 4.42
N TYR A 19 6.94 -3.40 3.75
CA TYR A 19 5.88 -4.41 3.69
C TYR A 19 6.35 -5.70 3.02
N LYS A 20 7.16 -5.62 1.95
CA LYS A 20 7.73 -6.82 1.30
C LYS A 20 8.61 -7.65 2.21
N GLU A 21 9.40 -7.02 3.09
CA GLU A 21 10.18 -7.75 4.09
C GLU A 21 9.28 -8.39 5.16
N TYR A 22 8.20 -7.72 5.54
CA TYR A 22 7.20 -8.26 6.46
C TYR A 22 6.48 -9.50 5.91
N ILE A 23 6.03 -9.48 4.65
CA ILE A 23 5.31 -10.61 4.07
C ILE A 23 6.20 -11.82 3.76
N LYS A 24 7.52 -11.64 3.58
CA LYS A 24 8.45 -12.79 3.45
C LYS A 24 8.44 -13.66 4.71
N LEU A 25 8.15 -13.06 5.85
CA LEU A 25 8.05 -13.75 7.14
C LEU A 25 6.62 -14.23 7.43
N SER A 26 5.64 -13.80 6.63
CA SER A 26 4.24 -14.22 6.77
C SER A 26 3.99 -15.52 5.98
N ARG A 27 2.96 -16.27 6.39
CA ARG A 27 2.47 -17.45 5.64
C ARG A 27 1.21 -17.12 4.83
N TRP A 28 1.04 -15.85 4.47
CA TRP A 28 -0.16 -15.37 3.81
C TRP A 28 -0.15 -15.67 2.31
N ASN A 29 -1.33 -15.98 1.80
CA ASN A 29 -1.55 -16.05 0.36
C ASN A 29 -1.63 -14.64 -0.27
N GLU A 30 -1.64 -14.57 -1.59
CA GLU A 30 -1.64 -13.30 -2.33
C GLU A 30 -2.83 -12.38 -1.97
N SER A 31 -4.03 -12.95 -1.83
CA SER A 31 -5.23 -12.20 -1.44
C SER A 31 -5.12 -11.64 -0.02
N GLN A 32 -4.61 -12.44 0.93
CA GLN A 32 -4.33 -12.00 2.29
C GLN A 32 -3.26 -10.90 2.31
N ASN A 33 -2.17 -11.06 1.55
CA ASN A 33 -1.12 -10.05 1.42
C ASN A 33 -1.67 -8.72 0.88
N LYS A 34 -2.54 -8.77 -0.14
CA LYS A 34 -3.17 -7.57 -0.68
C LYS A 34 -4.11 -6.90 0.33
N ASN A 35 -4.98 -7.67 0.98
CA ASN A 35 -5.93 -7.13 1.95
C ASN A 35 -5.22 -6.48 3.14
N GLN A 36 -4.14 -7.10 3.62
CA GLN A 36 -3.34 -6.59 4.71
C GLN A 36 -2.54 -5.33 4.32
N PHE A 37 -2.05 -5.27 3.08
CA PHE A 37 -1.44 -4.06 2.54
C PHE A 37 -2.45 -2.91 2.54
N ILE A 38 -3.64 -3.13 1.97
CA ILE A 38 -4.70 -2.13 1.87
C ILE A 38 -5.11 -1.62 3.26
N HIS A 39 -5.27 -2.53 4.23
CA HIS A 39 -5.68 -2.16 5.59
C HIS A 39 -4.67 -1.25 6.30
N ARG A 40 -3.39 -1.34 5.92
CA ARG A 40 -2.27 -0.61 6.53
C ARG A 40 -1.89 0.66 5.76
N LEU A 41 -2.53 0.94 4.62
CA LEU A 41 -2.35 2.20 3.89
C LEU A 41 -2.88 3.38 4.71
N SER A 42 -2.41 4.59 4.38
CA SER A 42 -3.00 5.82 4.90
C SER A 42 -4.48 5.94 4.50
N SER A 43 -5.29 6.66 5.28
CA SER A 43 -6.72 6.84 5.00
C SER A 43 -7.00 7.38 3.58
N ALA A 44 -6.15 8.29 3.10
CA ALA A 44 -6.25 8.83 1.75
C ALA A 44 -6.01 7.75 0.68
N ASN A 45 -4.98 6.92 0.85
CA ASN A 45 -4.67 5.86 -0.11
C ASN A 45 -5.67 4.70 -0.02
N GLN A 46 -6.21 4.40 1.17
CA GLN A 46 -7.33 3.46 1.33
C GLN A 46 -8.55 3.92 0.53
N PHE A 47 -8.87 5.22 0.55
CA PHE A 47 -9.95 5.78 -0.23
C PHE A 47 -9.71 5.62 -1.74
N GLU A 48 -8.50 5.91 -2.22
CA GLU A 48 -8.11 5.69 -3.62
C GLU A 48 -8.23 4.23 -4.07
N VAL A 49 -7.91 3.28 -3.19
CA VAL A 49 -8.09 1.84 -3.46
C VAL A 49 -9.56 1.50 -3.61
N ARG A 50 -10.44 2.04 -2.75
CA ARG A 50 -11.89 1.79 -2.83
C ARG A 50 -12.51 2.36 -4.10
N LEU A 51 -11.97 3.45 -4.64
CA LEU A 51 -12.47 4.06 -5.86
C LEU A 51 -12.21 3.20 -7.12
N CYS A 52 -11.01 2.64 -7.29
CA CYS A 52 -10.69 1.85 -8.49
C CYS A 52 -9.46 0.92 -8.37
N GLY A 53 -9.07 0.56 -7.15
CA GLY A 53 -7.90 -0.29 -6.88
C GLY A 53 -8.24 -1.72 -6.42
N LEU A 54 -9.50 -2.01 -6.06
CA LEU A 54 -9.89 -3.30 -5.48
C LEU A 54 -9.69 -4.49 -6.44
N ASP A 55 -9.77 -4.29 -7.75
CA ASP A 55 -9.59 -5.36 -8.74
C ASP A 55 -8.14 -5.50 -9.22
N LEU A 56 -7.25 -4.57 -8.84
CA LEU A 56 -5.86 -4.58 -9.29
C LEU A 56 -5.02 -5.59 -8.51
N PRO A 57 -4.10 -6.33 -9.16
CA PRO A 57 -3.03 -7.04 -8.47
C PRO A 57 -2.21 -6.08 -7.58
N LEU A 58 -1.61 -6.60 -6.50
CA LEU A 58 -0.91 -5.77 -5.50
C LEU A 58 0.14 -4.85 -6.13
N ASP A 59 0.99 -5.36 -7.02
CA ASP A 59 2.03 -4.54 -7.68
C ASP A 59 1.43 -3.41 -8.55
N LYS A 60 0.31 -3.66 -9.22
CA LYS A 60 -0.39 -2.66 -10.04
C LYS A 60 -1.08 -1.60 -9.17
N LEU A 61 -1.60 -2.01 -8.02
CA LEU A 61 -2.15 -1.11 -7.03
C LEU A 61 -1.07 -0.17 -6.49
N VAL A 62 0.11 -0.71 -6.12
CA VAL A 62 1.24 0.08 -5.64
C VAL A 62 1.70 1.09 -6.70
N ASP A 63 1.93 0.65 -7.93
CA ASP A 63 2.34 1.52 -9.04
C ASP A 63 1.35 2.69 -9.26
N ARG A 64 0.04 2.41 -9.18
CA ARG A 64 -0.99 3.45 -9.26
C ARG A 64 -0.88 4.47 -8.13
N LEU A 65 -0.74 3.99 -6.88
CA LEU A 65 -0.67 4.87 -5.70
C LEU A 65 0.60 5.72 -5.71
N VAL A 66 1.75 5.16 -6.11
CA VAL A 66 3.00 5.92 -6.28
C VAL A 66 2.83 7.04 -7.32
N LYS A 67 2.20 6.74 -8.46
CA LYS A 67 1.90 7.77 -9.48
C LYS A 67 0.99 8.87 -8.95
N LEU A 68 -0.02 8.52 -8.16
CA LEU A 68 -0.93 9.49 -7.55
C LEU A 68 -0.22 10.37 -6.52
N GLU A 69 0.66 9.80 -5.71
CA GLU A 69 1.49 10.53 -4.75
C GLU A 69 2.37 11.55 -5.45
N VAL A 70 3.09 11.15 -6.50
CA VAL A 70 3.90 12.04 -7.34
C VAL A 70 3.04 13.15 -7.94
N LEU A 71 1.87 12.83 -8.51
CA LEU A 71 0.97 13.84 -9.09
C LEU A 71 0.54 14.88 -8.05
N LYS A 72 0.15 14.43 -6.84
CA LYS A 72 -0.28 15.31 -5.73
C LYS A 72 0.85 16.24 -5.28
N SER A 73 2.10 15.77 -5.26
CA SER A 73 3.27 16.60 -4.93
C SER A 73 3.57 17.70 -5.95
N HIS A 74 3.16 17.55 -7.22
CA HIS A 74 3.38 18.57 -8.26
C HIS A 74 2.25 19.61 -8.36
N THR A 75 1.12 19.38 -7.70
CA THR A 75 -0.05 20.28 -7.67
C THR A 75 -0.17 21.12 -6.40
N ASN A 76 0.78 20.99 -5.45
CA ASN A 76 0.83 21.76 -4.21
C ASN A 76 1.95 22.81 -4.24
#